data_AF-A0ABD2P265-F1
#
_entry.id   AF-A0ABD2P265-F1
#
_cell.length_a   1.000
_cell.length_b   1.000
_cell.length_c   1.000
_cell.angle_alpha   90.00
_cell.angle_beta   90.00
_cell.angle_gamma   90.00
#
_symmetry.space_group_name_H-M   'P 1'
#
loop_
_entity.id
_entity.type
_entity.pdbx_description
1 polymer ?
#
loop_
_entity_poly.entity_id
_entity_poly.type
_entity_poly.pdbx_seq_one_letter_code
_entity_poly.pdbx_strand_id
1 'polypeptide(L)'
;MNRDYTEYSSLNRALIKALRKHRIAYHTNFMNKTIESNKNLKILRTKLEASRRTKIIQLKNVDGDIVTNKTEIIRVIEGFYEELYRSELPIPPDVEEHNRNIDTNVNSEEMPEITAE
;
A
#
# COMPACT_ATOMS: atom_id res chain seq x y z
N MET A 1 56.44 25.82 19.80
CA MET A 1 55.22 25.18 19.24
C MET A 1 54.31 26.29 18.74
N ASN A 2 53.89 26.23 17.47
CA ASN A 2 53.16 27.31 16.81
C ASN A 2 51.72 27.39 17.36
N ARG A 3 51.30 28.52 17.93
CA ARG A 3 49.97 28.70 18.58
C ARG A 3 48.82 28.35 17.63
N ASP A 4 48.94 28.75 16.37
CA ASP A 4 47.96 28.49 15.31
C ASP A 4 47.72 26.99 15.09
N TYR A 5 48.76 26.16 15.23
CA TYR A 5 48.64 24.70 15.09
C TYR A 5 47.82 24.09 16.24
N THR A 6 47.98 24.61 17.46
CA THR A 6 47.24 24.12 18.63
C THR A 6 45.77 24.52 18.59
N GLU A 7 45.46 25.73 18.10
CA GLU A 7 44.09 26.21 17.91
C GLU A 7 43.38 25.50 16.76
N TYR A 8 44.07 25.31 15.63
CA TYR A 8 43.55 24.52 14.52
C TYR A 8 43.28 23.06 14.93
N SER A 9 44.18 22.44 15.70
CA SER A 9 43.98 21.09 16.19
C SER A 9 42.84 20.98 17.20
N SER A 10 42.61 21.98 18.05
CA SER A 10 41.53 21.96 19.04
C SER A 10 40.18 22.14 18.37
N LEU A 11 40.10 23.03 17.38
CA LEU A 11 38.92 23.25 16.55
C LEU A 11 38.55 22.01 15.73
N ASN A 12 39.53 21.37 15.07
CA ASN A 12 39.28 20.13 14.33
C ASN A 12 38.77 19.00 15.23
N ARG A 13 39.30 18.87 16.46
CA ARG A 13 38.80 17.90 17.44
C ARG A 13 37.36 18.20 17.85
N ALA A 14 37.01 19.47 18.05
CA ALA A 14 35.64 19.88 18.36
C ALA A 14 34.68 19.57 17.20
N LEU A 15 35.09 19.86 15.97
CA LEU A 15 34.31 19.61 14.75
C LEU A 15 34.06 18.11 14.54
N ILE A 16 35.10 17.27 14.68
CA ILE A 16 34.97 15.81 14.59
C ILE A 16 34.02 15.26 15.66
N LYS A 17 34.10 15.78 16.89
CA LYS A 17 33.17 15.39 17.98
C LYS A 17 31.73 15.79 17.67
N ALA A 18 31.52 17.00 17.13
CA ALA A 18 30.19 17.47 16.73
C ALA A 18 29.60 16.64 15.59
N LEU A 19 30.39 16.33 14.55
CA LEU A 19 29.98 15.45 13.45
C LEU A 19 29.61 14.05 13.95
N ARG A 20 30.40 13.48 14.86
CA ARG A 20 30.10 12.18 15.46
C ARG A 20 28.78 12.22 16.22
N LYS A 21 28.56 13.24 17.04
CA LYS A 21 27.31 13.42 17.80
C LYS A 21 26.11 13.56 16.85
N HIS A 22 26.25 14.36 15.80
CA HIS A 22 25.22 14.56 14.80
C HIS A 22 24.88 13.26 14.05
N ARG A 23 25.89 12.48 13.65
CA ARG A 23 25.69 11.18 12.97
C ARG A 23 24.94 10.19 13.86
N ILE A 24 25.32 10.11 15.14
CA ILE A 24 24.64 9.23 16.12
C ILE A 24 23.18 9.68 16.28
N ALA A 25 22.93 10.98 16.51
CA ALA A 25 21.57 11.51 16.65
C ALA A 25 20.71 11.25 15.41
N TYR A 26 21.27 11.42 14.21
CA TYR A 26 20.59 11.11 12.96
C TYR A 26 20.22 9.62 12.87
N HIS A 27 21.14 8.70 13.16
CA HIS A 27 20.85 7.26 13.16
C HIS A 27 19.82 6.87 14.21
N THR A 28 19.93 7.37 15.44
CA THR A 28 18.94 7.13 16.49
C THR A 28 17.56 7.62 16.07
N ASN A 29 17.46 8.83 15.52
CA ASN A 29 16.19 9.39 15.04
C ASN A 29 15.63 8.63 13.84
N PHE A 30 16.49 8.21 12.90
CA PHE A 30 16.09 7.39 11.77
C PHE A 30 15.54 6.05 12.24
N MET A 31 16.27 5.34 13.10
CA MET A 31 15.82 4.07 13.68
C MET A 31 14.51 4.24 14.45
N ASN A 32 14.38 5.27 15.28
CA ASN A 32 13.13 5.54 15.99
C ASN A 32 11.98 5.79 15.02
N LYS A 33 12.16 6.62 13.97
CA LYS A 33 11.14 6.84 12.93
C LYS A 33 10.78 5.55 12.20
N THR A 34 11.78 4.72 11.85
CA THR A 34 11.57 3.42 11.24
C THR A 34 10.78 2.52 12.18
N ILE A 35 11.15 2.42 13.45
CA ILE A 35 10.45 1.64 14.45
C ILE A 35 9.02 2.15 14.63
N GLU A 36 8.80 3.45 14.81
CA GLU A 36 7.44 4.05 14.88
C GLU A 36 6.60 3.76 13.63
N SER A 37 7.20 3.86 12.43
CA SER A 37 6.50 3.55 11.18
C SER A 37 6.17 2.06 11.01
N ASN A 38 6.92 1.17 11.65
CA ASN A 38 6.74 -0.28 11.59
C ASN A 38 6.05 -0.86 12.83
N LYS A 39 5.91 -0.10 13.93
CA LYS A 39 5.24 -0.50 15.18
C LYS A 39 3.75 -0.76 14.98
N ASN A 40 3.15 -0.16 13.96
CA ASN A 40 1.76 -0.43 13.64
C ASN A 40 1.65 -1.67 12.74
N LEU A 41 1.52 -2.84 13.38
CA LEU A 41 1.22 -4.12 12.72
C LEU A 41 -0.01 -4.02 11.79
N LYS A 42 -0.95 -3.10 12.05
CA LYS A 42 -2.08 -2.83 11.15
C LYS A 42 -1.61 -2.23 9.84
N ILE A 43 -0.70 -1.25 9.83
CA ILE A 43 -0.15 -0.66 8.60
C ILE A 43 0.70 -1.68 7.85
N LEU A 44 1.48 -2.48 8.58
CA LEU A 44 2.31 -3.54 8.03
C LEU A 44 1.44 -4.65 7.40
N ARG A 45 0.38 -5.08 8.08
CA ARG A 45 -0.65 -5.98 7.56
C ARG A 45 -1.37 -5.36 6.37
N THR A 46 -1.80 -4.11 6.41
CA THR A 46 -2.43 -3.46 5.25
C THR A 46 -1.50 -3.37 4.04
N LYS A 47 -0.21 -3.06 4.23
CA LYS A 47 0.79 -3.07 3.14
C LYS A 47 1.08 -4.48 2.64
N LEU A 48 1.18 -5.45 3.53
CA LEU A 48 1.39 -6.86 3.20
C LEU A 48 0.18 -7.43 2.46
N GLU A 49 -1.04 -7.20 2.94
CA GLU A 49 -2.29 -7.58 2.27
C GLU A 49 -2.46 -6.84 0.94
N ALA A 50 -2.12 -5.55 0.85
CA ALA A 50 -2.09 -4.83 -0.42
C ALA A 50 -1.05 -5.40 -1.40
N SER A 51 0.06 -5.94 -0.91
CA SER A 51 1.05 -6.67 -1.73
C SER A 51 0.62 -8.11 -2.05
N ARG A 52 -0.25 -8.72 -1.23
CA ARG A 52 -0.80 -10.07 -1.37
C ARG A 52 -2.10 -10.12 -2.18
N ARG A 53 -2.75 -8.99 -2.45
CA ARG A 53 -3.76 -8.91 -3.53
C ARG A 53 -3.05 -9.39 -4.79
N THR A 54 -3.42 -10.57 -5.24
CA THR A 54 -2.84 -11.29 -6.37
C THR A 54 -2.84 -10.38 -7.59
N LYS A 55 -1.72 -9.69 -7.81
CA LYS A 55 -1.49 -9.04 -9.10
C LYS A 55 -1.51 -10.16 -10.13
N ILE A 56 -2.28 -10.00 -11.20
CA ILE A 56 -2.23 -10.92 -12.33
C ILE A 56 -0.83 -10.75 -12.95
N ILE A 57 0.07 -11.69 -12.66
CA ILE A 57 1.46 -11.69 -13.16
C ILE A 57 1.53 -12.44 -14.49
N GLN A 58 0.61 -13.38 -14.70
CA GLN A 58 0.51 -14.18 -15.91
C GLN A 58 -0.94 -14.55 -16.18
N LEU A 59 -1.30 -14.61 -17.45
CA LEU A 59 -2.62 -15.00 -17.92
C LEU A 59 -2.45 -15.90 -19.15
N LYS A 60 -3.38 -16.82 -19.40
CA LYS A 60 -3.41 -17.53 -20.68
C LYS A 60 -4.21 -16.72 -21.69
N ASN A 61 -3.67 -16.55 -22.89
CA ASN A 61 -4.43 -15.96 -23.99
C ASN A 61 -5.43 -16.99 -24.57
N VAL A 62 -6.19 -16.56 -25.57
CA VAL A 62 -7.20 -17.38 -26.26
C VAL A 62 -6.55 -18.58 -26.97
N ASP A 63 -5.32 -18.43 -27.45
CA ASP A 63 -4.54 -19.48 -28.13
C ASP A 63 -3.90 -20.49 -27.15
N GLY A 64 -4.01 -20.25 -25.83
CA GLY A 64 -3.47 -21.09 -24.77
C GLY A 64 -2.05 -20.76 -24.31
N ASP A 65 -1.39 -19.77 -24.92
CA ASP A 65 -0.07 -19.27 -24.56
C ASP A 65 -0.10 -18.41 -23.29
N ILE A 66 1.00 -18.45 -22.53
CA ILE A 66 1.14 -17.68 -21.29
C ILE A 66 1.67 -16.28 -21.61
N VAL A 67 0.85 -15.26 -21.37
CA VAL A 67 1.25 -13.85 -21.42
C VAL A 67 1.65 -13.36 -20.04
N THR A 68 2.80 -12.70 -19.95
CA THR A 68 3.34 -12.12 -18.71
C THR A 68 3.51 -10.60 -18.81
N ASN A 69 3.40 -10.05 -20.02
CA ASN A 69 3.47 -8.61 -20.23
C ASN A 69 2.16 -7.94 -19.77
N LYS A 70 2.27 -6.88 -18.98
CA LYS A 70 1.11 -6.12 -18.48
C LYS A 70 0.20 -5.61 -19.60
N THR A 71 0.74 -5.11 -20.71
CA THR A 71 -0.08 -4.57 -21.81
C THR A 71 -0.85 -5.67 -22.52
N GLU A 72 -0.25 -6.85 -22.67
CA GLU A 72 -0.89 -8.03 -23.27
C GLU A 72 -1.96 -8.61 -22.34
N ILE A 73 -1.68 -8.69 -21.03
CA ILE A 73 -2.66 -9.11 -20.02
C ILE A 73 -3.91 -8.21 -20.08
N ILE A 74 -3.73 -6.88 -20.18
CA ILE A 74 -4.86 -5.94 -20.30
C ILE A 74 -5.68 -6.23 -21.57
N ARG A 75 -5.03 -6.42 -22.72
CA ARG A 75 -5.72 -6.73 -23.98
C ARG A 75 -6.52 -8.03 -23.93
N VAL A 76 -5.97 -9.07 -23.31
CA VAL A 76 -6.67 -10.35 -23.14
C VAL A 76 -7.89 -10.18 -22.25
N ILE A 77 -7.76 -9.41 -21.16
CA ILE A 77 -8.89 -9.09 -20.26
C ILE A 77 -9.96 -8.28 -20.99
N GLU A 78 -9.57 -7.24 -21.74
CA GLU A 78 -10.48 -6.42 -22.54
C GLU A 78 -11.24 -7.27 -23.56
N GLY A 79 -10.56 -8.14 -24.31
CA GLY A 79 -11.20 -9.03 -25.29
C GLY A 79 -12.19 -10.00 -24.64
N PHE A 80 -11.85 -10.57 -23.49
CA PHE A 80 -12.75 -11.45 -22.73
C PHE A 80 -14.03 -10.73 -22.32
N TYR A 81 -13.91 -9.53 -21.74
CA TYR A 81 -15.09 -8.76 -21.32
C TYR A 81 -15.88 -8.21 -22.51
N GLU A 82 -15.20 -7.84 -23.60
CA GLU A 82 -15.88 -7.43 -24.84
C GLU A 82 -16.75 -8.58 -25.37
N GLU A 83 -16.24 -9.81 -25.42
CA GLU A 83 -17.02 -10.98 -25.83
C GLU A 83 -18.19 -11.27 -24.88
N LEU A 84 -17.92 -11.26 -23.57
CA LEU A 84 -18.92 -11.52 -22.53
C LEU A 84 -20.12 -10.57 -22.61
N TYR A 85 -19.85 -9.27 -22.83
CA TYR A 85 -20.89 -8.25 -22.93
C TYR A 85 -21.41 -8.06 -24.36
N ARG A 86 -20.72 -8.54 -25.41
CA ARG A 86 -21.29 -8.64 -26.76
C ARG A 86 -22.33 -9.74 -26.86
N SER A 87 -22.12 -10.84 -26.12
CA SER A 87 -23.11 -11.90 -25.98
C SER A 87 -24.20 -11.48 -25.00
N GLU A 88 -24.94 -10.41 -25.31
CA GLU A 88 -26.24 -10.16 -24.70
C GLU A 88 -27.20 -11.27 -25.16
N LEU A 89 -27.09 -12.42 -24.50
CA LEU A 89 -28.21 -13.34 -24.35
C LEU A 89 -29.33 -12.54 -23.67
N PRO A 90 -30.60 -12.66 -24.10
CA PRO A 90 -31.70 -12.03 -23.39
C PRO A 90 -31.63 -12.46 -21.93
N ILE A 91 -31.48 -11.48 -21.04
CA ILE A 91 -31.46 -11.67 -19.60
C ILE A 91 -32.69 -12.53 -19.26
N PRO A 92 -32.52 -13.76 -18.74
CA PRO A 92 -33.66 -14.52 -18.25
C PRO A 92 -34.37 -13.66 -17.21
N PRO A 93 -35.72 -13.58 -17.20
CA PRO A 93 -36.45 -12.69 -16.30
C PRO A 93 -36.22 -12.93 -14.79
N ASP A 94 -35.43 -13.95 -14.44
CA ASP A 94 -35.10 -14.36 -13.07
C ASP A 94 -33.85 -13.65 -12.49
N VAL A 95 -33.07 -12.90 -13.28
CA VAL A 95 -31.85 -12.22 -12.76
C VAL A 95 -32.14 -10.86 -12.10
N GLU A 96 -33.37 -10.34 -12.20
CA GLU A 96 -33.75 -9.11 -11.49
C GLU A 96 -33.85 -9.31 -9.97
N GLU A 97 -33.98 -10.54 -9.47
CA GLU A 97 -34.02 -10.80 -8.03
C GLU A 97 -32.66 -10.84 -7.34
N HIS A 98 -31.58 -11.13 -8.07
CA HIS A 98 -30.25 -11.33 -7.46
C HIS A 98 -29.44 -10.03 -7.28
N ASN A 99 -29.90 -8.91 -7.84
CA ASN A 99 -29.28 -7.58 -7.65
C ASN A 99 -29.92 -6.74 -6.54
N ARG A 100 -30.74 -7.32 -5.65
CA ARG A 100 -31.31 -6.64 -4.48
C ARG A 100 -30.59 -6.91 -3.16
N ASN A 101 -29.49 -7.65 -3.17
CA ASN A 101 -28.62 -7.77 -2.00
C ASN A 101 -27.42 -6.84 -2.18
N ILE A 102 -27.71 -5.54 -2.15
CA ILE A 102 -26.72 -4.54 -1.76
C ILE A 102 -26.38 -4.91 -0.31
N ASP A 103 -25.14 -5.35 -0.08
CA ASP A 103 -24.62 -5.59 1.27
C ASP A 103 -24.87 -4.35 2.13
N THR A 104 -25.91 -4.43 2.97
CA THR A 104 -26.18 -3.44 3.99
C THR A 104 -25.07 -3.57 5.03
N ASN A 105 -24.40 -2.46 5.30
CA ASN A 105 -23.43 -2.30 6.38
C ASN A 105 -24.03 -2.83 7.70
N VAL A 106 -23.60 -4.02 8.13
CA VAL A 106 -24.10 -4.76 9.30
C VAL A 106 -23.78 -4.09 10.65
N ASN A 107 -23.28 -2.86 10.66
CA ASN A 107 -22.79 -2.18 11.86
C ASN A 107 -23.29 -0.74 12.04
N SER A 108 -24.38 -0.33 11.39
CA SER A 108 -25.15 0.84 11.85
C SER A 108 -26.05 0.41 13.00
N GLU A 109 -25.46 0.27 14.20
CA GLU A 109 -26.23 0.23 15.44
C GLU A 109 -27.05 1.53 15.55
N GLU A 110 -28.34 1.36 15.80
CA GLU A 110 -29.33 2.41 16.00
C GLU A 110 -28.90 3.27 17.20
N MET A 111 -28.65 4.57 17.00
CA MET A 111 -28.37 5.47 18.13
C MET A 111 -29.65 5.56 18.99
N PRO A 112 -29.59 5.31 20.31
CA PRO A 112 -30.77 5.46 21.15
C PRO A 112 -31.18 6.94 21.23
N GLU A 113 -32.48 7.20 21.09
CA GLU A 113 -33.06 8.53 21.25
C GLU A 113 -32.89 8.98 22.71
N ILE A 114 -32.24 10.13 22.92
CA ILE A 114 -32.19 10.78 24.22
C ILE A 114 -33.53 11.45 24.42
N THR A 115 -34.41 10.85 25.22
CA THR A 115 -35.63 11.52 25.68
C THR A 115 -35.23 12.65 26.63
N ALA A 116 -35.47 13.90 26.23
CA ALA A 116 -35.40 15.03 27.15
C ALA A 116 -36.74 15.11 27.91
N GLU A 117 -36.69 14.96 29.23
CA GLU A 117 -37.79 15.31 30.15
C GLU A 117 -37.95 16.83 30.26
#